data_AF-A0A9E4Q806-F1
#
_entry.id   AF-A0A9E4Q806-F1
#
_cell.length_a   1.000
_cell.length_b   1.000
_cell.length_c   1.000
_cell.angle_alpha   90.00
_cell.angle_beta   90.00
_cell.angle_gamma   90.00
#
_symmetry.space_group_name_H-M   'P 1'
#
loop_
_entity.id
_entity.type
_entity.pdbx_description
1 polymer ?
#
loop_
_entity_poly.entity_id
_entity_poly.type
_entity_poly.pdbx_seq_one_letter_code
_entity_poly.pdbx_strand_id
1 'polypeptide(L)' 'MAVKSVIEAIREGLQEEMRRDSKVFVLGEDVGLRGGVFLATQGLMDEFGEARVI' A
#
# COMPACT_ATOMS: atom_id res chain seq x y z
N MET A 1 5.48 -6.65 20.43
CA MET A 1 4.78 -6.42 19.15
C MET A 1 3.68 -5.41 19.40
N ALA A 2 3.51 -4.43 18.51
CA ALA A 2 2.37 -3.52 18.57
C ALA A 2 1.09 -4.28 18.16
N VAL A 3 -0.03 -4.03 18.84
CA VAL A 3 -1.34 -4.52 18.41
C VAL A 3 -1.74 -3.71 17.17
N LYS A 4 -2.06 -4.39 16.07
CA LYS A 4 -2.45 -3.81 14.78
C LYS A 4 -3.80 -4.37 14.36
N SER A 5 -4.60 -3.55 13.70
CA SER A 5 -5.71 -4.02 12.89
C SER A 5 -5.19 -4.84 11.70
N VAL A 6 -6.06 -5.66 11.12
CA VAL A 6 -5.73 -6.41 9.90
C VAL A 6 -5.37 -5.46 8.74
N ILE A 7 -6.03 -4.30 8.66
CA ILE A 7 -5.77 -3.29 7.62
C ILE A 7 -4.36 -2.72 7.77
N GLU A 8 -3.94 -2.38 9.00
CA GLU A 8 -2.58 -1.88 9.26
C GLU A 8 -1.53 -2.95 8.95
N ALA A 9 -1.77 -4.21 9.32
CA ALA A 9 -0.85 -5.30 9.02
C ALA A 9 -0.68 -5.54 7.51
N ILE A 10 -1.77 -5.48 6.74
CA ILE A 10 -1.72 -5.58 5.27
C ILE A 10 -0.93 -4.40 4.69
N ARG A 11 -1.25 -3.18 5.11
CA ARG A 11 -0.59 -1.97 4.60
C ARG A 11 0.92 -2.01 4.83
N GLU A 12 1.33 -2.39 6.04
CA GLU A 12 2.75 -2.49 6.39
C GLU A 12 3.47 -3.58 5.61
N GLY A 13 2.86 -4.76 5.44
CA GLY A 13 3.43 -5.82 4.60
C GLY A 13 3.62 -5.38 3.15
N LEU A 14 2.65 -4.66 2.58
CA LEU A 14 2.78 -4.08 1.24
C LEU A 14 3.91 -3.06 1.19
N GLN A 15 3.97 -2.15 2.17
CA GLN A 15 4.96 -1.09 2.23
C GLN A 15 6.39 -1.64 2.37
N GLU A 16 6.59 -2.68 3.20
CA GLU A 16 7.88 -3.36 3.38
C GLU A 16 8.36 -4.01 2.07
N GLU A 17 7.51 -4.80 1.41
CA GLU A 17 7.91 -5.45 0.16
C GLU A 17 8.09 -4.46 -0.99
N MET A 18 7.30 -3.37 -1.04
CA MET A 18 7.45 -2.32 -2.04
C MET A 18 8.74 -1.51 -1.87
N ARG A 19 9.25 -1.34 -0.64
CA ARG A 19 10.58 -0.77 -0.34
C ARG A 19 11.70 -1.74 -0.71
N ARG A 20 11.49 -3.03 -0.47
CA ARG A 20 12.50 -4.07 -0.68
C ARG A 20 12.74 -4.38 -2.15
N ASP A 21 11.68 -4.41 -2.97
CA ASP A 21 11.78 -4.71 -4.40
C ASP A 21 11.06 -3.66 -5.26
N SER A 22 11.86 -2.96 -6.07
CA SER A 22 11.39 -1.96 -7.05
C SER A 22 10.37 -2.49 -8.08
N LYS A 23 10.25 -3.82 -8.25
CA LYS A 23 9.34 -4.46 -9.20
C LYS A 23 7.93 -4.71 -8.65
N VAL A 24 7.70 -4.58 -7.35
CA VAL A 24 6.41 -4.90 -6.72
C VAL A 24 5.44 -3.72 -6.89
N PHE A 25 4.39 -3.80 -7.69
CA PHE A 25 3.41 -2.70 -7.79
C PHE A 25 2.04 -3.16 -7.31
N VAL A 26 1.20 -2.19 -6.93
CA VAL A 26 -0.18 -2.42 -6.52
C VAL A 26 -1.10 -1.87 -7.61
N LEU A 27 -2.11 -2.63 -7.99
CA LEU A 27 -3.10 -2.21 -8.98
C LEU A 27 -4.51 -2.58 -8.52
N GLY A 28 -5.50 -1.73 -8.81
CA GLY A 28 -6.90 -2.04 -8.53
C GLY A 28 -7.80 -0.81 -8.45
N GLU A 29 -9.11 -1.06 -8.33
CA GLU A 29 -10.08 0.03 -8.16
C GLU A 29 -9.89 0.73 -6.81
N ASP A 30 -9.89 2.07 -6.85
CA ASP A 30 -9.70 2.96 -5.68
C ASP A 30 -8.36 2.83 -4.93
N VAL A 31 -7.40 1.99 -5.35
CA VAL A 31 -6.18 1.70 -4.57
C VAL A 31 -5.13 2.82 -4.56
N GLY A 32 -5.18 3.72 -5.55
CA GLY A 32 -4.27 4.85 -5.70
C GLY A 32 -4.46 5.94 -4.66
N LEU A 33 -4.77 7.16 -5.10
CA LEU A 33 -4.89 8.35 -4.24
C LEU A 33 -5.85 8.16 -3.04
N ARG A 34 -6.90 7.36 -3.22
CA ARG A 34 -7.90 7.09 -2.17
C ARG A 34 -7.41 6.07 -1.13
N GLY A 35 -6.45 5.21 -1.47
CA GLY A 35 -5.92 4.19 -0.56
C GLY A 35 -6.80 2.93 -0.40
N GLY A 36 -7.75 2.73 -1.32
CA GLY A 36 -8.72 1.63 -1.31
C GLY A 36 -9.93 1.90 -0.41
N VAL A 37 -11.02 1.17 -0.63
CA VAL A 37 -12.28 1.33 0.13
C VAL A 37 -12.14 1.02 1.62
N PHE A 38 -11.16 0.19 1.99
CA PHE A 38 -10.79 -0.14 3.36
C PHE A 38 -9.50 0.54 3.84
N LEU A 39 -8.95 1.47 3.06
CA LEU A 39 -7.70 2.17 3.37
C LEU A 39 -6.45 1.27 3.44
N ALA A 40 -6.49 0.05 2.88
CA ALA A 40 -5.38 -0.89 2.93
C ALA A 40 -4.12 -0.40 2.19
N THR A 41 -4.26 0.52 1.23
CA THR A 41 -3.15 1.07 0.42
C THR A 41 -2.94 2.57 0.66
N GLN A 42 -3.54 3.12 1.72
CA GLN A 42 -3.44 4.53 2.07
C GLN A 42 -1.97 4.97 2.22
N GLY A 43 -1.59 6.04 1.51
CA GLY A 43 -0.25 6.63 1.53
C GLY A 43 0.79 5.91 0.67
N LEU A 44 0.48 4.76 0.07
CA LEU A 44 1.44 4.06 -0.80
C LEU A 44 1.71 4.85 -2.09
N MET A 45 0.70 5.50 -2.67
CA MET A 45 0.89 6.32 -3.87
C MET A 45 1.78 7.53 -3.61
N ASP A 46 1.65 8.16 -2.44
CA ASP A 46 2.51 9.30 -2.05
C ASP A 46 3.98 8.86 -1.88
N GLU A 47 4.21 7.64 -1.38
CA GLU A 47 5.55 7.11 -1.15
C GLU A 47 6.22 6.55 -2.42
N PHE A 48 5.47 5.78 -3.23
CA PHE A 48 6.04 5.02 -4.35
C PHE A 48 5.69 5.58 -5.74
N GLY A 49 4.76 6.53 -5.82
CA GLY A 49 4.34 7.20 -7.04
C GLY A 49 3.31 6.42 -7.87
N GLU A 50 2.69 7.14 -8.81
CA GLU A 50 1.60 6.64 -9.67
C GLU A 50 2.03 5.48 -10.60
N ALA A 51 3.32 5.34 -10.89
CA ALA A 51 3.84 4.23 -11.67
C ALA A 51 3.85 2.88 -10.91
N ARG A 52 3.71 2.92 -9.58
CA ARG A 52 3.81 1.76 -8.68
C ARG A 52 2.53 1.48 -7.90
N VAL A 53 1.57 2.42 -7.90
CA VAL A 53 0.24 2.27 -7.29
C VAL A 53 -0.78 2.81 -8.29
N ILE A 54 -1.58 1.92 -8.89
CA ILE A 54 -2.43 2.20 -10.07
C ILE A 54 -3.90 1.95 -9.76
#